data_AF-A0AAN5KNI8-F1
#
_entry.id   AF-A0AAN5KNI8-F1
#
_cell.length_a   1.000
_cell.length_b   1.000
_cell.length_c   1.000
_cell.angle_alpha   90.00
_cell.angle_beta   90.00
_cell.angle_gamma   90.00
#
_symmetry.space_group_name_H-M   'P 1'
#
loop_
_entity.id
_entity.type
_entity.pdbx_description
1 polymer ?
#
loop_
_entity_poly.entity_id
_entity_poly.type
_entity_poly.pdbx_seq_one_letter_code
_entity_poly.pdbx_strand_id
1 'polypeptide(L)'
;MQSVLIFIIFFSYFKLGFTYPQTEFQSNMQEINQYIEQTWSILTRNNASLLADSDEKLPYTQSIIYISQEENLNKIKTTVSKNWPEWKKKKVIFKYLPQDISTIKQHGLLYLPHPYIVPGGRFNEMYGWDSYFIELGLIEHNRLTMARHMIDNLIYEINHYGTILNANRTYYLQRSQPPLLTAMILAYYDKTQDKKWLESTLPAIKKLHTYWTTPPRLIPDLGLSRYYAGGQGKPPEESTVYYEKVLNYFKTHEIDDYDKSLFYSEASNQLTELFYIADRTVRESGFDITAKFGPFSAGILDYAPVDLNVLIYKMENDLGIIYKILDNKENAAIWTQKAEVRAALINHYLWDNKAGYYFDYNFKTKQLRPYIYATTFYPLWAGIASKDQAQSLVNNLPVLLSGGGLLTSCYIQGVQWDAPFGWAPLQYFAVFGLDRYGYKKLALDIANRFVKTIHKGFQEAHTLFEKYDVQNMSIHTENKIQYSYNTNVVGFGWTNGVYLVFMRLINAS
;
A
#
# COMPACT_ATOMS: atom_id res chain seq x y z
N MET A 1 53.83 4.29 -22.25
CA MET A 1 52.91 4.17 -23.40
C MET A 1 51.78 3.24 -23.00
N GLN A 2 50.64 3.79 -22.58
CA GLN A 2 49.32 3.16 -22.67
C GLN A 2 48.31 4.25 -22.28
N SER A 3 47.57 4.70 -23.28
CA SER A 3 46.64 5.81 -23.23
C SER A 3 45.29 5.30 -22.71
N VAL A 4 44.79 5.85 -21.61
CA VAL A 4 43.42 5.62 -21.14
C VAL A 4 42.54 6.72 -21.76
N LEU A 5 41.72 6.32 -22.74
CA LEU A 5 40.70 7.16 -23.36
C LEU A 5 39.56 7.39 -22.34
N ILE A 6 39.37 8.63 -21.91
CA ILE A 6 38.19 9.07 -21.18
C ILE A 6 37.11 9.39 -22.22
N PHE A 7 36.08 8.56 -22.32
CA PHE A 7 34.88 8.87 -23.11
C PHE A 7 34.01 9.85 -22.30
N ILE A 8 34.06 11.13 -22.69
CA ILE A 8 33.10 12.14 -22.25
C ILE A 8 31.83 11.96 -23.10
N ILE A 9 30.78 11.39 -22.52
CA ILE A 9 29.46 11.34 -23.15
C ILE A 9 28.78 12.69 -22.93
N PHE A 10 28.73 13.51 -23.98
CA PHE A 10 27.86 14.68 -24.04
C PHE A 10 26.40 14.23 -24.13
N PHE A 11 25.59 14.54 -23.10
CA PHE A 11 24.14 14.41 -23.19
C PHE A 11 23.56 15.57 -23.99
N SER A 12 23.26 15.30 -25.26
CA SER A 12 22.44 16.16 -26.11
C SER A 12 20.99 16.11 -25.64
N TYR A 13 20.46 17.20 -25.10
CA TYR A 13 19.02 17.38 -24.86
C TYR A 13 18.27 17.41 -26.20
N PHE A 14 17.83 16.26 -26.70
CA PHE A 14 16.82 16.20 -27.75
C PHE A 14 15.44 16.44 -27.12
N LYS A 15 14.87 17.63 -27.36
CA LYS A 15 13.43 17.87 -27.21
C LYS A 15 12.69 17.09 -28.30
N LEU A 16 12.38 15.82 -28.05
CA LEU A 16 11.31 15.14 -28.77
C LEU A 16 9.98 15.51 -28.11
N GLY A 17 9.42 16.64 -28.54
CA GLY A 17 8.04 16.99 -28.26
C GLY A 17 7.11 16.11 -29.10
N PHE A 18 6.74 14.94 -28.60
CA PHE A 18 5.54 14.27 -29.08
C PHE A 18 4.34 15.01 -28.48
N THR A 19 3.76 15.91 -29.26
CA THR A 19 2.48 16.54 -28.96
C THR A 19 1.38 15.50 -29.14
N TYR A 20 0.91 14.92 -28.04
CA TYR A 20 -0.38 14.23 -28.03
C TYR A 20 -1.45 15.26 -28.43
N PRO A 21 -2.28 15.02 -29.46
CA PRO A 21 -3.30 15.98 -29.87
C PRO A 21 -4.23 16.30 -28.68
N GLN A 22 -4.40 17.57 -28.34
CA GLN A 22 -5.21 17.98 -27.17
C GLN A 22 -6.64 17.44 -27.23
N THR A 23 -7.20 17.26 -28.43
CA THR A 23 -8.55 16.71 -28.65
C THR A 23 -8.65 15.23 -28.28
N GLU A 24 -7.64 14.43 -28.60
CA GLU A 24 -7.58 13.00 -28.28
C GLU A 24 -7.37 12.78 -26.77
N PHE A 25 -6.52 13.61 -26.15
CA PHE A 25 -6.32 13.60 -24.70
C PHE A 25 -7.62 13.93 -23.93
N GLN A 26 -8.39 14.91 -24.41
CA GLN A 26 -9.67 15.29 -23.79
C GLN A 26 -10.75 14.22 -23.96
N SER A 27 -10.83 13.55 -25.12
CA SER A 27 -11.76 12.44 -25.35
C SER A 27 -11.46 11.25 -24.42
N ASN A 28 -10.20 10.82 -24.36
CA ASN A 28 -9.76 9.75 -23.46
C ASN A 28 -10.07 10.08 -21.99
N MET A 29 -9.89 11.36 -21.59
CA MET A 29 -10.19 11.78 -20.22
C MET A 29 -11.66 11.55 -19.85
N GLN A 30 -12.59 11.91 -20.74
CA GLN A 30 -14.03 11.74 -20.49
C GLN A 30 -14.42 10.27 -20.42
N GLU A 31 -13.91 9.45 -21.34
CA GLU A 31 -14.17 8.01 -21.37
C GLU A 31 -13.65 7.30 -20.12
N ILE A 32 -12.42 7.61 -19.69
CA ILE A 32 -11.84 7.03 -18.47
C ILE A 32 -12.61 7.49 -17.23
N ASN A 33 -13.01 8.76 -17.16
CA ASN A 33 -13.82 9.24 -16.02
C ASN A 33 -15.16 8.48 -15.95
N GLN A 34 -15.87 8.36 -17.07
CA GLN A 34 -17.11 7.59 -17.15
C GLN A 34 -16.90 6.11 -16.78
N TYR A 35 -15.82 5.50 -17.26
CA TYR A 35 -15.42 4.14 -16.88
C TYR A 35 -15.23 4.03 -15.36
N ILE A 36 -14.48 4.95 -14.73
CA ILE A 36 -14.23 4.93 -13.29
C ILE A 36 -15.55 5.10 -12.51
N GLU A 37 -16.42 5.99 -12.94
CA GLU A 37 -17.71 6.25 -12.29
C GLU A 37 -18.62 5.01 -12.29
N GLN A 38 -18.62 4.24 -13.38
CA GLN A 38 -19.31 2.94 -13.43
C GLN A 38 -18.62 1.89 -12.56
N THR A 39 -17.29 1.87 -12.58
CA THR A 39 -16.46 0.90 -11.88
C THR A 39 -16.63 0.97 -10.37
N TRP A 40 -16.87 2.14 -9.77
CA TRP A 40 -17.19 2.23 -8.34
C TRP A 40 -18.38 1.36 -7.93
N SER A 41 -19.41 1.30 -8.77
CA SER A 41 -20.58 0.46 -8.50
C SER A 41 -20.24 -1.04 -8.62
N ILE A 42 -19.43 -1.40 -9.61
CA ILE A 42 -18.98 -2.79 -9.86
C ILE A 42 -18.08 -3.31 -8.74
N LEU A 43 -17.20 -2.45 -8.22
CA LEU A 43 -16.28 -2.78 -7.13
C LEU A 43 -16.94 -2.70 -5.75
N THR A 44 -18.17 -2.20 -5.64
CA THR A 44 -18.88 -2.16 -4.36
C THR A 44 -19.19 -3.58 -3.88
N ARG A 45 -18.88 -3.86 -2.62
CA ARG A 45 -19.36 -5.01 -1.86
C ARG A 45 -20.19 -4.51 -0.69
N ASN A 46 -21.25 -5.23 -0.36
CA ASN A 46 -22.09 -4.94 0.80
C ASN A 46 -22.72 -6.23 1.32
N ASN A 47 -23.31 -6.17 2.51
CA ASN A 47 -23.90 -7.34 3.15
C ASN A 47 -24.99 -8.05 2.32
N ALA A 48 -25.67 -7.38 1.38
CA ALA A 48 -26.60 -8.02 0.45
C ALA A 48 -25.88 -8.69 -0.74
N SER A 49 -24.89 -8.01 -1.32
CA SER A 49 -24.10 -8.44 -2.49
C SER A 49 -22.87 -9.27 -2.15
N LEU A 50 -22.57 -9.50 -0.87
CA LEU A 50 -21.46 -10.32 -0.40
C LEU A 50 -21.47 -11.64 -1.16
N LEU A 51 -20.51 -11.82 -2.06
CA LEU A 51 -20.33 -13.04 -2.83
C LEU A 51 -19.80 -14.07 -1.85
N ALA A 52 -20.72 -14.78 -1.19
CA ALA A 52 -20.41 -15.99 -0.46
C ALA A 52 -20.26 -17.17 -1.44
N ASP A 53 -19.76 -16.91 -2.64
CA ASP A 53 -19.53 -17.88 -3.69
C ASP A 53 -18.02 -17.97 -3.90
N SER A 54 -17.40 -18.79 -3.03
CA SER A 54 -15.99 -19.18 -3.04
C SER A 54 -14.94 -18.06 -2.92
N ASP A 55 -13.89 -18.34 -2.17
CA ASP A 55 -12.66 -17.57 -2.21
C ASP A 55 -11.75 -18.24 -3.23
N GLU A 56 -11.48 -17.62 -4.38
CA GLU A 56 -10.60 -18.22 -5.40
C GLU A 56 -9.18 -18.47 -4.87
N LYS A 57 -8.81 -17.86 -3.74
CA LYS A 57 -7.51 -18.06 -3.07
C LYS A 57 -7.48 -19.36 -2.27
N LEU A 58 -8.62 -19.97 -1.97
CA LEU A 58 -8.71 -21.13 -1.09
C LEU A 58 -9.67 -22.21 -1.61
N PRO A 59 -9.30 -23.50 -1.62
CA PRO A 59 -10.13 -24.58 -2.11
C PRO A 59 -11.16 -25.02 -1.06
N TYR A 60 -12.28 -24.30 -0.88
CA TYR A 60 -13.34 -24.69 0.06
C TYR A 60 -14.77 -24.64 -0.52
N THR A 61 -15.63 -25.53 -0.02
CA THR A 61 -17.00 -25.75 -0.48
C THR A 61 -18.07 -24.98 0.31
N GLN A 62 -17.74 -24.45 1.49
CA GLN A 62 -18.67 -23.70 2.37
C GLN A 62 -18.16 -22.29 2.67
N SER A 63 -19.07 -21.32 2.66
CA SER A 63 -18.75 -19.91 2.87
C SER A 63 -19.06 -19.49 4.29
N ILE A 64 -18.04 -19.04 5.01
CA ILE A 64 -18.15 -18.68 6.43
C ILE A 64 -17.98 -17.17 6.59
N ILE A 65 -18.88 -16.56 7.37
CA ILE A 65 -18.75 -15.19 7.87
C ILE A 65 -18.47 -15.25 9.38
N TYR A 66 -17.33 -14.74 9.78
CA TYR A 66 -16.90 -14.61 11.16
C TYR A 66 -17.30 -13.25 11.73
N ILE A 67 -17.90 -13.27 12.92
CA ILE A 67 -18.41 -12.10 13.63
C ILE A 67 -17.67 -11.96 14.97
N SER A 68 -17.38 -10.73 15.38
CA SER A 68 -16.77 -10.45 16.68
C SER A 68 -17.57 -11.04 17.84
N GLN A 69 -16.88 -11.43 18.93
CA GLN A 69 -17.55 -11.87 20.17
C GLN A 69 -18.29 -10.73 20.88
N GLU A 70 -17.94 -9.48 20.58
CA GLU A 70 -18.58 -8.28 21.13
C GLU A 70 -19.91 -7.94 20.45
N GLU A 71 -20.26 -8.69 19.40
CA GLU A 71 -21.41 -8.44 18.55
C GLU A 71 -22.53 -9.45 18.77
N ASN A 72 -23.75 -9.09 18.38
CA ASN A 72 -24.87 -10.02 18.41
C ASN A 72 -24.99 -10.78 17.08
N LEU A 73 -24.48 -12.02 17.06
CA LEU A 73 -24.49 -12.85 15.85
C LEU A 73 -25.90 -13.06 15.28
N ASN A 74 -26.91 -13.30 16.11
CA ASN A 74 -28.28 -13.55 15.64
C ASN A 74 -28.91 -12.30 15.01
N LYS A 75 -28.64 -11.12 15.59
CA LYS A 75 -29.06 -9.84 15.04
C LYS A 75 -28.38 -9.56 13.70
N ILE A 76 -27.05 -9.71 13.64
CA ILE A 76 -26.29 -9.51 12.40
C ILE A 76 -26.76 -10.50 11.32
N LYS A 77 -26.85 -11.79 11.65
CA LYS A 77 -27.35 -12.83 10.73
C LYS A 77 -28.71 -12.45 10.16
N THR A 78 -29.66 -12.04 11.00
CA THR A 78 -31.00 -11.60 10.55
C THR A 78 -30.92 -10.38 9.64
N THR A 79 -30.15 -9.35 10.01
CA THR A 79 -30.01 -8.11 9.22
C THR A 79 -29.33 -8.36 7.87
N VAL A 80 -28.18 -9.04 7.89
CA VAL A 80 -27.35 -9.32 6.71
C VAL A 80 -28.09 -10.21 5.72
N SER A 81 -28.75 -11.26 6.21
CA SER A 81 -29.43 -12.24 5.36
C SER A 81 -30.88 -11.87 5.01
N LYS A 82 -31.40 -10.73 5.49
CA LYS A 82 -32.82 -10.32 5.34
C LYS A 82 -33.35 -10.47 3.91
N ASN A 83 -32.56 -10.03 2.93
CA ASN A 83 -32.94 -10.02 1.51
C ASN A 83 -32.21 -11.09 0.69
N TRP A 84 -31.53 -12.05 1.33
CA TRP A 84 -30.85 -13.11 0.60
C TRP A 84 -31.85 -14.16 0.08
N PRO A 85 -31.59 -14.76 -1.10
CA PRO A 85 -32.34 -15.92 -1.54
C PRO A 85 -32.09 -17.12 -0.61
N GLU A 86 -33.08 -18.00 -0.47
CA GLU A 86 -33.02 -19.12 0.48
C GLU A 86 -31.81 -20.05 0.29
N TRP A 87 -31.37 -20.26 -0.96
CA TRP A 87 -30.18 -21.06 -1.24
C TRP A 87 -28.93 -20.45 -0.60
N LYS A 88 -28.79 -19.11 -0.60
CA LYS A 88 -27.65 -18.40 -0.02
C LYS A 88 -27.69 -18.47 1.50
N LYS A 89 -28.87 -18.33 2.11
CA LYS A 89 -29.06 -18.50 3.56
C LYS A 89 -28.65 -19.90 4.04
N LYS A 90 -28.85 -20.93 3.22
CA LYS A 90 -28.43 -22.32 3.51
C LYS A 90 -26.93 -22.54 3.30
N LYS A 91 -26.31 -21.85 2.34
CA LYS A 91 -24.88 -21.99 1.98
C LYS A 91 -23.95 -21.24 2.93
N VAL A 92 -24.39 -20.10 3.47
CA VAL A 92 -23.56 -19.23 4.31
C VAL A 92 -23.70 -19.57 5.78
N ILE A 93 -22.56 -19.82 6.43
CA ILE A 93 -22.48 -20.13 7.85
C ILE A 93 -21.96 -18.89 8.59
N PHE A 94 -22.70 -18.45 9.61
CA PHE A 94 -22.26 -17.41 10.53
C PHE A 94 -21.64 -18.07 11.76
N LYS A 95 -20.43 -17.66 12.12
CA LYS A 95 -19.73 -18.15 13.32
C LYS A 95 -19.20 -16.95 14.11
N TYR A 96 -19.13 -17.10 15.42
CA TYR A 96 -18.29 -16.19 16.19
C TYR A 96 -16.82 -16.45 15.86
N LEU A 97 -16.04 -15.37 15.81
CA LEU A 97 -14.59 -15.45 15.75
C LEU A 97 -14.08 -16.08 17.05
N PRO A 98 -13.31 -17.19 17.01
CA PRO A 98 -12.77 -17.76 18.23
C PRO A 98 -11.79 -16.77 18.88
N GLN A 99 -11.76 -16.74 20.21
CA GLN A 99 -10.81 -15.90 20.96
C GLN A 99 -9.36 -16.25 20.62
N ASP A 100 -9.06 -17.55 20.53
CA ASP A 100 -7.78 -18.03 20.00
C ASP A 100 -7.89 -18.25 18.48
N ILE A 101 -7.40 -17.28 17.72
CA ILE A 101 -7.41 -17.29 16.26
C ILE A 101 -6.54 -18.40 15.65
N SER A 102 -5.60 -19.00 16.40
CA SER A 102 -4.79 -20.14 15.93
C SER A 102 -5.61 -21.42 15.76
N THR A 103 -6.79 -21.48 16.39
CA THR A 103 -7.73 -22.62 16.29
C THR A 103 -8.56 -22.61 15.00
N ILE A 104 -8.51 -21.53 14.21
CA ILE A 104 -9.26 -21.42 12.95
C ILE A 104 -8.72 -22.45 11.95
N LYS A 105 -9.52 -23.48 11.66
CA LYS A 105 -9.21 -24.51 10.64
C LYS A 105 -9.90 -24.27 9.30
N GLN A 106 -11.01 -23.53 9.31
CA GLN A 106 -11.76 -23.17 8.12
C GLN A 106 -11.73 -21.66 8.00
N HIS A 107 -11.10 -21.16 6.94
CA HIS A 107 -11.01 -19.72 6.74
C HIS A 107 -12.33 -19.16 6.19
N GLY A 108 -12.61 -17.91 6.57
CA GLY A 108 -13.80 -17.19 6.13
C GLY A 108 -13.58 -15.68 6.08
N LEU A 109 -14.62 -14.99 5.63
CA LEU A 109 -14.70 -13.54 5.61
C LEU A 109 -14.98 -13.00 7.02
N LEU A 110 -14.41 -11.86 7.36
CA LEU A 110 -14.73 -11.12 8.57
C LEU A 110 -15.82 -10.10 8.27
N TYR A 111 -16.84 -10.07 9.12
CA TYR A 111 -17.96 -9.17 8.97
C TYR A 111 -17.54 -7.70 9.01
N LEU A 112 -18.10 -6.89 8.11
CA LEU A 112 -18.01 -5.44 8.16
C LEU A 112 -19.42 -4.83 8.11
N PRO A 113 -19.72 -3.79 8.91
CA PRO A 113 -21.06 -3.24 9.02
C PRO A 113 -21.53 -2.47 7.77
N HIS A 114 -20.61 -1.81 7.07
CA HIS A 114 -20.96 -0.93 5.95
C HIS A 114 -20.52 -1.48 4.59
N PRO A 115 -21.16 -1.04 3.48
CA PRO A 115 -20.62 -1.23 2.14
C PRO A 115 -19.19 -0.69 2.00
N TYR A 116 -18.39 -1.32 1.14
CA TYR A 116 -17.03 -0.90 0.85
C TYR A 116 -16.68 -1.16 -0.62
N ILE A 117 -15.63 -0.52 -1.09
CA ILE A 117 -15.05 -0.74 -2.42
C ILE A 117 -13.85 -1.68 -2.28
N VAL A 118 -13.75 -2.67 -3.16
CA VAL A 118 -12.59 -3.58 -3.23
C VAL A 118 -11.58 -3.09 -4.28
N PRO A 119 -10.31 -3.54 -4.25
CA PRO A 119 -9.34 -3.19 -5.28
C PRO A 119 -9.77 -3.62 -6.68
N GLY A 120 -10.19 -4.87 -6.88
CA GLY A 120 -10.61 -5.38 -8.18
C GLY A 120 -10.12 -6.80 -8.49
N GLY A 121 -10.69 -7.42 -9.52
CA GLY A 121 -10.38 -8.81 -9.92
C GLY A 121 -10.55 -9.82 -8.78
N ARG A 122 -9.48 -10.58 -8.47
CA ARG A 122 -9.48 -11.62 -7.43
C ARG A 122 -9.57 -11.09 -6.00
N PHE A 123 -9.43 -9.78 -5.80
CA PHE A 123 -9.49 -9.14 -4.49
C PHE A 123 -10.93 -8.73 -4.18
N ASN A 124 -11.66 -9.58 -3.44
CA ASN A 124 -13.07 -9.38 -3.08
C ASN A 124 -13.28 -8.90 -1.63
N GLU A 125 -12.18 -8.57 -0.96
CA GLU A 125 -12.12 -8.08 0.41
C GLU A 125 -11.82 -6.58 0.44
N MET A 126 -12.15 -5.93 1.54
CA MET A 126 -11.67 -4.58 1.81
C MET A 126 -10.20 -4.66 2.20
N TYR A 127 -9.31 -3.98 1.46
CA TYR A 127 -7.87 -3.92 1.76
C TYR A 127 -7.51 -2.64 2.50
N GLY A 128 -6.57 -2.71 3.43
CA GLY A 128 -6.21 -1.61 4.32
C GLY A 128 -5.73 -0.35 3.60
N TRP A 129 -4.59 -0.43 2.90
CA TRP A 129 -3.96 0.77 2.31
C TRP A 129 -4.56 1.19 0.95
N ASP A 130 -5.07 0.24 0.15
CA ASP A 130 -5.78 0.50 -1.11
C ASP A 130 -6.98 1.43 -0.87
N SER A 131 -7.64 1.24 0.28
CA SER A 131 -8.82 2.01 0.68
C SER A 131 -8.56 3.51 0.73
N TYR A 132 -7.34 3.96 1.07
CA TYR A 132 -7.00 5.38 1.04
C TYR A 132 -7.07 5.96 -0.38
N PHE A 133 -6.44 5.28 -1.34
CA PHE A 133 -6.43 5.77 -2.72
C PHE A 133 -7.81 5.70 -3.36
N ILE A 134 -8.59 4.66 -3.04
CA ILE A 134 -9.97 4.55 -3.46
C ILE A 134 -10.82 5.69 -2.88
N GLU A 135 -10.69 5.97 -1.58
CA GLU A 135 -11.42 7.04 -0.91
C GLU A 135 -11.13 8.42 -1.51
N LEU A 136 -9.86 8.70 -1.87
CA LEU A 136 -9.53 9.92 -2.60
C LEU A 136 -10.33 10.03 -3.91
N GLY A 137 -10.43 8.95 -4.68
CA GLY A 137 -11.25 8.89 -5.90
C GLY A 137 -12.75 9.08 -5.63
N LEU A 138 -13.28 8.46 -4.57
CA LEU A 138 -14.67 8.64 -4.15
C LEU A 138 -14.96 10.09 -3.78
N ILE A 139 -14.03 10.77 -3.11
CA ILE A 139 -14.14 12.19 -2.77
C ILE A 139 -14.15 13.06 -4.03
N GLU A 140 -13.30 12.79 -5.02
CA GLU A 140 -13.32 13.51 -6.31
C GLU A 140 -14.66 13.36 -7.05
N HIS A 141 -15.32 12.20 -6.91
CA HIS A 141 -16.65 11.95 -7.47
C HIS A 141 -17.80 12.30 -6.51
N ASN A 142 -17.52 13.01 -5.41
CA ASN A 142 -18.51 13.42 -4.40
C ASN A 142 -19.33 12.26 -3.79
N ARG A 143 -18.77 11.04 -3.76
CA ARG A 143 -19.38 9.83 -3.17
C ARG A 143 -19.08 9.75 -1.67
N LEU A 144 -19.35 10.83 -0.95
CA LEU A 144 -18.95 11.02 0.45
C LEU A 144 -19.51 9.96 1.40
N THR A 145 -20.74 9.49 1.19
CA THR A 145 -21.32 8.42 2.02
C THR A 145 -20.50 7.11 1.92
N MET A 146 -20.04 6.75 0.72
CA MET A 146 -19.21 5.55 0.55
C MET A 146 -17.80 5.76 1.13
N ALA A 147 -17.19 6.93 0.92
CA ALA A 147 -15.91 7.28 1.54
C ALA A 147 -15.98 7.12 3.07
N ARG A 148 -17.05 7.64 3.68
CA ARG A 148 -17.32 7.50 5.10
C ARG A 148 -17.45 6.05 5.56
N HIS A 149 -18.23 5.25 4.84
CA HIS A 149 -18.42 3.84 5.15
C HIS A 149 -17.09 3.06 5.17
N MET A 150 -16.18 3.36 4.25
CA MET A 150 -14.85 2.73 4.24
C MET A 150 -14.06 3.11 5.50
N ILE A 151 -14.04 4.38 5.90
CA ILE A 151 -13.37 4.81 7.14
C ILE A 151 -13.98 4.12 8.36
N ASP A 152 -15.31 4.10 8.47
CA ASP A 152 -16.02 3.50 9.60
C ASP A 152 -15.81 1.97 9.65
N ASN A 153 -15.64 1.30 8.51
CA ASN A 153 -15.24 -0.11 8.46
C ASN A 153 -13.81 -0.33 8.96
N LEU A 154 -12.84 0.51 8.60
CA LEU A 154 -11.48 0.39 9.14
C LEU A 154 -11.44 0.64 10.66
N ILE A 155 -12.25 1.57 11.15
CA ILE A 155 -12.45 1.81 12.59
C ILE A 155 -13.08 0.57 13.26
N TYR A 156 -14.04 -0.07 12.59
CA TYR A 156 -14.63 -1.32 13.05
C TYR A 156 -13.58 -2.43 13.17
N GLU A 157 -12.70 -2.60 12.18
CA GLU A 157 -11.61 -3.58 12.24
C GLU A 157 -10.68 -3.32 13.43
N ILE A 158 -10.28 -2.07 13.67
CA ILE A 158 -9.45 -1.72 14.83
C ILE A 158 -10.15 -2.11 16.14
N ASN A 159 -11.45 -1.82 16.25
CA ASN A 159 -12.18 -2.05 17.48
C ASN A 159 -12.42 -3.53 17.77
N HIS A 160 -12.68 -4.34 16.75
CA HIS A 160 -13.11 -5.73 16.93
C HIS A 160 -12.07 -6.78 16.52
N TYR A 161 -11.09 -6.41 15.69
CA TYR A 161 -10.02 -7.28 15.20
C TYR A 161 -8.62 -6.82 15.63
N GLY A 162 -8.54 -5.67 16.32
CA GLY A 162 -7.33 -5.19 17.01
C GLY A 162 -6.43 -4.29 16.18
N THR A 163 -6.61 -4.23 14.86
CA THR A 163 -5.88 -3.33 13.95
C THR A 163 -6.64 -3.23 12.61
N ILE A 164 -6.15 -2.39 11.71
CA ILE A 164 -6.53 -2.46 10.28
C ILE A 164 -5.90 -3.71 9.69
N LEU A 165 -6.70 -4.60 9.11
CA LEU A 165 -6.21 -5.83 8.53
C LEU A 165 -5.66 -5.60 7.13
N ASN A 166 -4.80 -6.50 6.65
CA ASN A 166 -4.40 -6.52 5.25
C ASN A 166 -5.64 -6.61 4.36
N ALA A 167 -6.53 -7.55 4.66
CA ALA A 167 -7.91 -7.50 4.23
C ALA A 167 -8.84 -8.21 5.23
N ASN A 168 -10.16 -8.06 5.11
CA ASN A 168 -11.13 -8.62 6.06
C ASN A 168 -11.37 -10.14 5.92
N ARG A 169 -10.32 -10.96 6.00
CA ARG A 169 -10.39 -12.44 6.07
C ARG A 169 -9.63 -12.98 7.27
N THR A 170 -10.06 -14.14 7.76
CA THR A 170 -9.44 -14.78 8.93
C THR A 170 -7.93 -15.04 8.81
N TYR A 171 -7.40 -15.37 7.63
CA TYR A 171 -5.95 -15.58 7.43
C TYR A 171 -5.13 -14.27 7.39
N TYR A 172 -5.79 -13.12 7.45
CA TYR A 172 -5.18 -11.80 7.61
C TYR A 172 -5.25 -11.25 9.04
N LEU A 173 -5.88 -11.95 10.01
CA LEU A 173 -6.03 -11.46 11.40
C LEU A 173 -4.73 -11.12 12.13
N GLN A 174 -3.59 -11.61 11.64
CA GLN A 174 -2.26 -11.35 12.22
C GLN A 174 -1.37 -10.48 11.33
N ARG A 175 -1.95 -9.85 10.30
CA ARG A 175 -1.24 -9.08 9.29
C ARG A 175 -2.00 -7.81 8.95
N SER A 176 -1.35 -6.66 9.17
CA SER A 176 -1.89 -5.35 8.81
C SER A 176 -1.45 -4.92 7.40
N GLN A 177 -1.52 -3.62 7.12
CA GLN A 177 -1.03 -2.95 5.92
C GLN A 177 -0.59 -1.50 6.25
N PRO A 178 0.10 -0.79 5.35
CA PRO A 178 0.57 0.58 5.58
C PRO A 178 -0.52 1.52 6.14
N PRO A 179 -0.32 2.17 7.31
CA PRO A 179 -1.40 2.86 8.02
C PRO A 179 -1.67 4.27 7.49
N LEU A 180 -2.77 4.44 6.76
CA LEU A 180 -3.20 5.70 6.15
C LEU A 180 -4.51 6.28 6.73
N LEU A 181 -5.06 5.67 7.79
CA LEU A 181 -6.38 6.01 8.33
C LEU A 181 -6.55 7.50 8.69
N THR A 182 -5.54 8.14 9.28
CA THR A 182 -5.67 9.57 9.66
C THR A 182 -5.71 10.49 8.46
N ALA A 183 -4.99 10.14 7.38
CA ALA A 183 -5.04 10.87 6.12
C ALA A 183 -6.42 10.72 5.47
N MET A 184 -7.05 9.54 5.57
CA MET A 184 -8.44 9.31 5.14
C MET A 184 -9.41 10.19 5.93
N ILE A 185 -9.34 10.13 7.27
CA ILE A 185 -10.22 10.89 8.17
C ILE A 185 -10.16 12.39 7.88
N LEU A 186 -8.95 12.95 7.71
CA LEU A 186 -8.79 14.37 7.42
C LEU A 186 -9.26 14.73 6.00
N ALA A 187 -9.02 13.88 4.99
CA ALA A 187 -9.52 14.12 3.64
C ALA A 187 -11.06 14.17 3.59
N TYR A 188 -11.74 13.27 4.30
CA TYR A 188 -13.20 13.30 4.44
C TYR A 188 -13.68 14.50 5.28
N TYR A 189 -13.01 14.79 6.40
CA TYR A 189 -13.35 15.94 7.25
C TYR A 189 -13.26 17.26 6.49
N ASP A 190 -12.23 17.44 5.64
CA ASP A 190 -12.08 18.65 4.82
C ASP A 190 -13.32 18.95 3.96
N LYS A 191 -14.06 17.91 3.53
CA LYS A 191 -15.30 18.04 2.76
C LYS A 191 -16.56 18.23 3.58
N THR A 192 -16.59 17.72 4.82
CA THR A 192 -17.84 17.60 5.59
C THR A 192 -17.88 18.49 6.83
N GLN A 193 -16.71 18.82 7.39
CA GLN A 193 -16.54 19.61 8.62
C GLN A 193 -17.31 19.03 9.83
N ASP A 194 -17.60 17.71 9.83
CA ASP A 194 -18.31 17.03 10.92
C ASP A 194 -17.36 16.78 12.11
N LYS A 195 -17.28 17.76 13.02
CA LYS A 195 -16.45 17.68 14.23
C LYS A 195 -16.87 16.55 15.17
N LYS A 196 -18.17 16.22 15.27
CA LYS A 196 -18.66 15.19 16.18
C LYS A 196 -18.18 13.82 15.75
N TRP A 197 -18.28 13.52 14.46
CA TRP A 197 -17.66 12.31 13.94
C TRP A 197 -16.15 12.35 14.07
N LEU A 198 -15.49 13.46 13.72
CA LEU A 198 -14.03 13.55 13.81
C LEU A 198 -13.56 13.15 15.22
N GLU A 199 -14.20 13.68 16.25
CA GLU A 199 -13.93 13.31 17.64
C GLU A 199 -14.16 11.82 17.93
N SER A 200 -15.21 11.21 17.38
CA SER A 200 -15.51 9.79 17.56
C SER A 200 -14.45 8.85 16.98
N THR A 201 -13.59 9.34 16.06
CA THR A 201 -12.52 8.52 15.46
C THR A 201 -11.28 8.37 16.37
N LEU A 202 -11.08 9.31 17.31
CA LEU A 202 -9.87 9.39 18.14
C LEU A 202 -9.50 8.09 18.88
N PRO A 203 -10.45 7.35 19.49
CA PRO A 203 -10.10 6.11 20.19
C PRO A 203 -9.48 5.06 19.27
N ALA A 204 -9.99 4.91 18.04
CA ALA A 204 -9.47 3.96 17.08
C ALA A 204 -8.08 4.37 16.57
N ILE A 205 -7.86 5.66 16.29
CA ILE A 205 -6.54 6.15 15.89
C ILE A 205 -5.50 5.86 16.99
N LYS A 206 -5.83 6.08 18.26
CA LYS A 206 -4.92 5.77 19.39
C LYS A 206 -4.60 4.28 19.52
N LYS A 207 -5.60 3.41 19.32
CA LYS A 207 -5.38 1.94 19.28
C LYS A 207 -4.45 1.56 18.14
N LEU A 208 -4.67 2.11 16.94
CA LEU A 208 -3.82 1.87 15.77
C LEU A 208 -2.38 2.37 16.00
N HIS A 209 -2.21 3.56 16.57
CA HIS A 209 -0.88 4.08 16.94
C HIS A 209 -0.17 3.14 17.92
N THR A 210 -0.88 2.67 18.94
CA THR A 210 -0.36 1.73 19.93
C THR A 210 0.10 0.42 19.27
N TYR A 211 -0.70 -0.11 18.33
CA TYR A 211 -0.34 -1.32 17.57
C TYR A 211 1.02 -1.17 16.85
N TRP A 212 1.26 -0.03 16.20
CA TRP A 212 2.52 0.23 15.47
C TRP A 212 3.69 0.64 16.35
N THR A 213 3.43 1.09 17.58
CA THR A 213 4.45 1.59 18.52
C THR A 213 4.64 0.70 19.74
N THR A 214 4.24 -0.58 19.63
CA THR A 214 4.49 -1.61 20.64
C THR A 214 5.39 -2.72 20.06
N PRO A 215 6.33 -3.30 20.84
CA PRO A 215 7.08 -4.47 20.41
C PRO A 215 6.16 -5.64 20.00
N PRO A 216 6.51 -6.43 18.98
CA PRO A 216 7.79 -6.46 18.27
C PRO A 216 7.90 -5.46 17.11
N ARG A 217 6.88 -4.63 16.84
CA ARG A 217 6.91 -3.61 15.78
C ARG A 217 7.74 -2.40 16.16
N LEU A 218 7.63 -1.92 17.40
CA LEU A 218 8.58 -0.94 17.93
C LEU A 218 9.97 -1.59 18.05
N ILE A 219 11.00 -0.89 17.58
CA ILE A 219 12.42 -1.18 17.84
C ILE A 219 12.85 -0.25 18.99
N PRO A 220 12.89 -0.72 20.24
CA PRO A 220 13.04 0.17 21.41
C PRO A 220 14.31 1.03 21.36
N ASP A 221 15.43 0.46 20.92
CA ASP A 221 16.73 1.15 20.86
C ASP A 221 16.76 2.29 19.84
N LEU A 222 15.87 2.27 18.83
CA LEU A 222 15.79 3.32 17.81
C LEU A 222 14.65 4.30 18.05
N GLY A 223 13.59 3.89 18.77
CA GLY A 223 12.32 4.62 18.82
C GLY A 223 11.53 4.62 17.50
N LEU A 224 12.03 3.90 16.48
CA LEU A 224 11.37 3.68 15.19
C LEU A 224 10.66 2.32 15.18
N SER A 225 9.81 2.12 14.18
CA SER A 225 9.04 0.89 14.00
C SER A 225 9.47 0.10 12.77
N ARG A 226 9.16 -1.19 12.77
CA ARG A 226 9.27 -2.13 11.64
C ARG A 226 7.94 -2.81 11.38
N TYR A 227 7.78 -3.30 10.15
CA TYR A 227 6.77 -4.31 9.87
C TYR A 227 7.14 -5.60 10.61
N TYR A 228 6.15 -6.29 11.16
CA TYR A 228 6.33 -7.59 11.80
C TYR A 228 4.99 -8.31 11.88
N ALA A 229 4.66 -9.10 10.86
CA ALA A 229 3.42 -9.87 10.85
C ALA A 229 3.53 -11.12 11.72
N GLY A 230 2.43 -11.48 12.40
CA GLY A 230 2.33 -12.74 13.13
C GLY A 230 2.05 -13.93 12.20
N GLY A 231 1.77 -15.09 12.79
CA GLY A 231 1.30 -16.30 12.10
C GLY A 231 2.32 -17.45 12.12
N GLN A 232 1.87 -18.64 11.71
CA GLN A 232 2.69 -19.86 11.64
C GLN A 232 2.50 -20.55 10.29
N GLY A 233 3.53 -21.26 9.82
CA GLY A 233 3.51 -22.04 8.59
C GLY A 233 3.34 -21.20 7.32
N LYS A 234 3.01 -21.83 6.20
CA LYS A 234 2.76 -21.13 4.92
C LYS A 234 1.49 -20.27 4.99
N PRO A 235 1.53 -18.99 4.56
CA PRO A 235 0.35 -18.23 4.19
C PRO A 235 -0.63 -19.05 3.33
N PRO A 236 -1.87 -19.28 3.79
CA PRO A 236 -2.79 -20.19 3.11
C PRO A 236 -3.30 -19.62 1.78
N GLU A 237 -3.25 -18.30 1.59
CA GLU A 237 -3.65 -17.64 0.34
C GLU A 237 -2.61 -17.70 -0.78
N GLU A 238 -1.39 -18.13 -0.46
CA GLU A 238 -0.28 -18.19 -1.41
C GLU A 238 -0.16 -19.56 -2.07
N SER A 239 0.23 -19.54 -3.34
CA SER A 239 0.41 -20.72 -4.17
C SER A 239 1.61 -21.57 -3.73
N THR A 240 1.45 -22.89 -3.81
CA THR A 240 2.57 -23.82 -3.64
C THR A 240 3.68 -23.57 -4.67
N VAL A 241 3.32 -23.18 -5.90
CA VAL A 241 4.26 -22.87 -6.99
C VAL A 241 5.18 -21.70 -6.63
N TYR A 242 4.68 -20.68 -5.93
CA TYR A 242 5.53 -19.60 -5.42
C TYR A 242 6.62 -20.15 -4.50
N TYR A 243 6.25 -20.93 -3.49
CA TYR A 243 7.21 -21.50 -2.54
C TYR A 243 8.19 -22.49 -3.18
N GLU A 244 7.80 -23.19 -4.24
CA GLU A 244 8.70 -24.01 -5.04
C GLU A 244 9.77 -23.16 -5.75
N LYS A 245 9.38 -22.01 -6.32
CA LYS A 245 10.34 -21.06 -6.92
C LYS A 245 11.29 -20.46 -5.89
N VAL A 246 10.79 -20.09 -4.72
CA VAL A 246 11.61 -19.59 -3.59
C VAL A 246 12.63 -20.64 -3.17
N LEU A 247 12.18 -21.88 -2.94
CA LEU A 247 13.05 -23.00 -2.59
C LEU A 247 14.12 -23.24 -3.65
N ASN A 248 13.74 -23.21 -4.93
CA ASN A 248 14.69 -23.36 -6.03
C ASN A 248 15.72 -22.23 -6.05
N TYR A 249 15.31 -20.99 -5.81
CA TYR A 249 16.22 -19.85 -5.74
C TYR A 249 17.26 -20.03 -4.62
N PHE A 250 16.82 -20.33 -3.38
CA PHE A 250 17.74 -20.52 -2.24
C PHE A 250 18.74 -21.68 -2.44
N LYS A 251 18.37 -22.71 -3.20
CA LYS A 251 19.26 -23.82 -3.56
C LYS A 251 20.34 -23.43 -4.56
N THR A 252 20.02 -22.52 -5.48
CA THR A 252 20.78 -22.31 -6.71
C THR A 252 21.55 -20.99 -6.72
N HIS A 253 21.29 -20.12 -5.76
CA HIS A 253 21.89 -18.79 -5.68
C HIS A 253 22.58 -18.61 -4.32
N GLU A 254 23.73 -17.94 -4.36
CA GLU A 254 24.37 -17.35 -3.17
C GLU A 254 23.62 -16.07 -2.79
N ILE A 255 23.55 -15.78 -1.48
CA ILE A 255 22.83 -14.62 -0.94
C ILE A 255 23.68 -13.97 0.16
N ASP A 256 24.06 -12.73 -0.07
CA ASP A 256 24.88 -11.92 0.87
C ASP A 256 24.05 -10.87 1.63
N ASP A 257 22.79 -10.66 1.26
CA ASP A 257 21.91 -9.65 1.87
C ASP A 257 21.53 -9.96 3.32
N TYR A 258 21.50 -11.24 3.68
CA TYR A 258 21.14 -11.77 4.99
C TYR A 258 21.66 -13.21 5.13
N ASP A 259 21.71 -13.74 6.36
CA ASP A 259 22.08 -15.14 6.60
C ASP A 259 21.00 -16.08 6.06
N LYS A 260 21.27 -16.66 4.88
CA LYS A 260 20.39 -17.61 4.17
C LYS A 260 19.96 -18.79 5.05
N SER A 261 20.82 -19.25 5.96
CA SER A 261 20.57 -20.43 6.80
C SER A 261 19.42 -20.23 7.79
N LEU A 262 19.09 -18.98 8.13
CA LEU A 262 17.95 -18.65 8.98
C LEU A 262 16.60 -18.86 8.28
N PHE A 263 16.58 -18.77 6.95
CA PHE A 263 15.36 -18.79 6.13
C PHE A 263 15.19 -20.08 5.33
N TYR A 264 16.28 -20.81 5.10
CA TYR A 264 16.31 -22.04 4.34
C TYR A 264 17.24 -23.06 4.98
N SER A 265 16.73 -24.27 5.21
CA SER A 265 17.50 -25.42 5.67
C SER A 265 17.95 -26.26 4.48
N GLU A 266 19.25 -26.29 4.20
CA GLU A 266 19.84 -27.13 3.17
C GLU A 266 19.66 -28.62 3.47
N ALA A 267 19.81 -29.02 4.74
CA ALA A 267 19.73 -30.42 5.15
C ALA A 267 18.34 -31.06 4.95
N SER A 268 17.27 -30.32 5.28
CA SER A 268 15.89 -30.79 5.09
C SER A 268 15.28 -30.31 3.78
N ASN A 269 15.98 -29.43 3.05
CA ASN A 269 15.51 -28.74 1.87
C ASN A 269 14.11 -28.09 2.07
N GLN A 270 13.99 -27.29 3.13
CA GLN A 270 12.74 -26.64 3.51
C GLN A 270 12.96 -25.17 3.88
N LEU A 271 11.95 -24.35 3.60
CA LEU A 271 11.87 -22.99 4.13
C LEU A 271 11.56 -23.08 5.63
N THR A 272 12.18 -22.21 6.42
CA THR A 272 11.99 -22.19 7.87
C THR A 272 10.73 -21.43 8.25
N GLU A 273 10.29 -21.56 9.51
CA GLU A 273 9.22 -20.71 10.05
C GLU A 273 9.58 -19.22 10.00
N LEU A 274 10.87 -18.88 10.14
CA LEU A 274 11.32 -17.49 10.05
C LEU A 274 11.11 -16.93 8.63
N PHE A 275 11.30 -17.74 7.59
CA PHE A 275 10.96 -17.33 6.23
C PHE A 275 9.47 -17.01 6.09
N TYR A 276 8.59 -17.84 6.66
CA TYR A 276 7.15 -17.55 6.59
C TYR A 276 6.73 -16.31 7.38
N ILE A 277 7.42 -16.00 8.48
CA ILE A 277 7.23 -14.73 9.19
C ILE A 277 7.71 -13.56 8.32
N ALA A 278 8.87 -13.68 7.66
CA ALA A 278 9.37 -12.66 6.75
C ALA A 278 8.43 -12.44 5.56
N ASP A 279 7.99 -13.50 4.88
CA ASP A 279 7.03 -13.44 3.75
C ASP A 279 5.74 -12.73 4.15
N ARG A 280 5.15 -13.06 5.31
CA ARG A 280 3.99 -12.33 5.84
C ARG A 280 4.30 -10.87 6.15
N THR A 281 5.52 -10.57 6.59
CA THR A 281 5.94 -9.22 6.93
C THR A 281 6.12 -8.36 5.68
N VAL A 282 6.61 -8.92 4.57
CA VAL A 282 6.63 -8.24 3.26
C VAL A 282 5.20 -7.94 2.78
N ARG A 283 4.27 -8.87 2.99
CA ARG A 283 2.83 -8.65 2.71
C ARG A 283 2.21 -7.57 3.61
N GLU A 284 2.68 -7.44 4.86
CA GLU A 284 2.27 -6.34 5.76
C GLU A 284 2.77 -4.97 5.26
N SER A 285 3.89 -4.93 4.54
CA SER A 285 4.39 -3.69 3.95
C SER A 285 3.62 -3.27 2.69
N GLY A 286 2.83 -4.17 2.10
CA GLY A 286 2.15 -3.97 0.81
C GLY A 286 3.07 -4.07 -0.40
N PHE A 287 4.35 -4.48 -0.22
CA PHE A 287 5.33 -4.61 -1.30
C PHE A 287 5.68 -6.08 -1.59
N ASP A 288 4.71 -6.98 -1.48
CA ASP A 288 4.86 -8.40 -1.79
C ASP A 288 4.82 -8.65 -3.31
N ILE A 289 5.89 -9.09 -3.98
CA ILE A 289 7.26 -9.06 -3.48
C ILE A 289 8.13 -8.06 -4.24
N THR A 290 9.11 -7.57 -3.50
CA THR A 290 10.23 -6.72 -3.91
C THR A 290 11.54 -7.37 -3.44
N ALA A 291 12.66 -7.01 -4.06
CA ALA A 291 14.01 -7.33 -3.57
C ALA A 291 14.60 -6.22 -2.67
N LYS A 292 13.77 -5.24 -2.25
CA LYS A 292 14.15 -4.11 -1.39
C LYS A 292 14.93 -4.54 -0.14
N PHE A 293 14.68 -5.72 0.43
CA PHE A 293 15.39 -6.27 1.60
C PHE A 293 16.17 -7.57 1.28
N GLY A 294 16.67 -7.68 0.05
CA GLY A 294 17.31 -8.88 -0.52
C GLY A 294 16.30 -9.76 -1.26
N PRO A 295 16.73 -10.89 -1.84
CA PRO A 295 15.82 -11.81 -2.54
C PRO A 295 14.61 -12.19 -1.68
N PHE A 296 13.40 -12.09 -2.24
CA PHE A 296 12.11 -12.28 -1.55
C PHE A 296 11.88 -11.38 -0.33
N SER A 297 12.74 -10.38 -0.12
CA SER A 297 12.78 -9.53 1.06
C SER A 297 12.78 -10.29 2.39
N ALA A 298 13.41 -11.47 2.44
CA ALA A 298 13.44 -12.26 3.68
C ALA A 298 14.12 -11.52 4.85
N GLY A 299 15.07 -10.63 4.53
CA GLY A 299 15.74 -9.77 5.52
C GLY A 299 14.87 -8.68 6.14
N ILE A 300 13.63 -8.44 5.69
CA ILE A 300 12.76 -7.32 6.13
C ILE A 300 12.62 -7.21 7.66
N LEU A 301 12.71 -8.33 8.37
CA LEU A 301 12.57 -8.40 9.82
C LEU A 301 13.58 -7.53 10.57
N ASP A 302 14.74 -7.26 9.98
CA ASP A 302 15.82 -6.51 10.61
C ASP A 302 15.87 -5.03 10.22
N TYR A 303 14.86 -4.53 9.51
CA TYR A 303 14.83 -3.16 9.00
C TYR A 303 13.81 -2.28 9.73
N ALA A 304 14.19 -1.03 9.96
CA ALA A 304 13.28 0.10 10.18
C ALA A 304 13.01 0.77 8.82
N PRO A 305 11.84 0.54 8.18
CA PRO A 305 11.59 1.05 6.84
C PRO A 305 11.21 2.53 6.85
N VAL A 306 11.64 3.28 5.82
CA VAL A 306 11.30 4.71 5.67
C VAL A 306 9.80 4.91 5.50
N ASP A 307 9.14 4.06 4.71
CA ASP A 307 7.72 4.12 4.45
C ASP A 307 6.89 4.08 5.75
N LEU A 308 7.01 3.01 6.55
CA LEU A 308 6.25 2.82 7.77
C LEU A 308 6.46 3.96 8.77
N ASN A 309 7.72 4.36 8.98
CA ASN A 309 8.03 5.39 9.96
C ASN A 309 7.48 6.76 9.55
N VAL A 310 7.47 7.08 8.26
CA VAL A 310 6.81 8.27 7.74
C VAL A 310 5.29 8.20 7.94
N LEU A 311 4.67 7.04 7.73
CA LEU A 311 3.22 6.88 7.92
C LEU A 311 2.81 6.98 9.40
N ILE A 312 3.62 6.47 10.33
CA ILE A 312 3.39 6.65 11.76
C ILE A 312 3.61 8.12 12.16
N TYR A 313 4.62 8.80 11.60
CA TYR A 313 4.79 10.24 11.79
C TYR A 313 3.53 10.98 11.34
N LYS A 314 3.00 10.61 10.16
CA LYS A 314 1.80 11.25 9.62
C LYS A 314 0.61 11.04 10.55
N MET A 315 0.45 9.86 11.13
CA MET A 315 -0.56 9.57 12.15
C MET A 315 -0.40 10.44 13.42
N GLU A 316 0.82 10.58 13.92
CA GLU A 316 1.13 11.43 15.09
C GLU A 316 0.85 12.91 14.79
N ASN A 317 1.30 13.41 13.64
CA ASN A 317 1.06 14.78 13.20
C ASN A 317 -0.45 15.06 12.99
N ASP A 318 -1.16 14.12 12.37
CA ASP A 318 -2.59 14.27 12.11
C ASP A 318 -3.41 14.24 13.40
N LEU A 319 -3.04 13.45 14.40
CA LEU A 319 -3.64 13.54 15.73
C LEU A 319 -3.46 14.94 16.34
N GLY A 320 -2.28 15.54 16.18
CA GLY A 320 -2.04 16.94 16.57
C GLY A 320 -3.00 17.91 15.89
N ILE A 321 -3.19 17.76 14.57
CA ILE A 321 -4.13 18.56 13.76
C ILE A 321 -5.57 18.36 14.22
N ILE A 322 -6.01 17.10 14.38
CA ILE A 322 -7.36 16.75 14.80
C ILE A 322 -7.67 17.36 16.17
N TYR A 323 -6.77 17.22 17.15
CA TYR A 323 -6.97 17.82 18.46
C TYR A 323 -7.03 19.36 18.41
N LYS A 324 -6.28 20.00 17.51
CA LYS A 324 -6.38 21.44 17.28
C LYS A 324 -7.74 21.84 16.69
N ILE A 325 -8.27 21.07 15.74
CA ILE A 325 -9.61 21.28 15.14
C ILE A 325 -10.71 21.16 16.21
N LEU A 326 -10.52 20.25 17.17
CA LEU A 326 -11.41 19.99 18.31
C LEU A 326 -11.11 20.89 19.53
N ASP A 327 -10.31 21.94 19.35
CA ASP A 327 -9.97 22.94 20.39
C ASP A 327 -9.31 22.37 21.66
N ASN A 328 -8.71 21.17 21.57
CA ASN A 328 -7.98 20.51 22.65
C ASN A 328 -6.46 20.75 22.51
N LYS A 329 -6.01 21.92 22.98
CA LYS A 329 -4.62 22.39 22.83
C LYS A 329 -3.59 21.52 23.52
N GLU A 330 -3.94 20.93 24.68
CA GLU A 330 -3.03 20.09 25.45
C GLU A 330 -2.66 18.82 24.69
N ASN A 331 -3.66 18.07 24.22
CA ASN A 331 -3.39 16.86 23.43
C ASN A 331 -2.76 17.21 22.08
N ALA A 332 -3.14 18.33 21.46
CA ALA A 332 -2.50 18.79 20.23
C ALA A 332 -0.98 18.96 20.41
N ALA A 333 -0.54 19.57 21.51
CA ALA A 333 0.89 19.75 21.82
C ALA A 333 1.60 18.40 22.05
N ILE A 334 0.98 17.47 22.78
CA ILE A 334 1.56 16.13 23.04
C ILE A 334 1.81 15.37 21.73
N TRP A 335 0.83 15.36 20.83
CA TRP A 335 0.94 14.63 19.56
C TRP A 335 1.88 15.31 18.57
N THR A 336 1.91 16.65 18.55
CA THR A 336 2.90 17.42 17.77
C THR A 336 4.33 17.08 18.23
N GLN A 337 4.58 17.04 19.54
CA GLN A 337 5.89 16.69 20.07
C GLN A 337 6.31 15.26 19.70
N LYS A 338 5.38 14.29 19.71
CA LYS A 338 5.65 12.91 19.28
C LYS A 338 6.06 12.87 17.80
N ALA A 339 5.34 13.58 16.94
CA ALA A 339 5.64 13.68 15.53
C ALA A 339 7.03 14.31 15.30
N GLU A 340 7.35 15.41 15.98
CA GLU A 340 8.67 16.07 15.89
C GLU A 340 9.82 15.14 16.27
N VAL A 341 9.67 14.37 17.36
CA VAL A 341 10.66 13.37 17.77
C VAL A 341 10.84 12.31 16.68
N ARG A 342 9.76 11.77 16.11
CA ARG A 342 9.86 10.78 15.05
C ARG A 342 10.49 11.34 13.78
N ALA A 343 10.15 12.56 13.38
CA ALA A 343 10.77 13.24 12.24
C ALA A 343 12.29 13.39 12.42
N ALA A 344 12.74 13.75 13.62
CA ALA A 344 14.16 13.82 13.95
C ALA A 344 14.83 12.44 13.83
N LEU A 345 14.20 11.37 14.33
CA LEU A 345 14.73 10.01 14.22
C LEU A 345 14.76 9.50 12.76
N ILE A 346 13.75 9.82 11.94
CA ILE A 346 13.73 9.51 10.51
C ILE A 346 14.91 10.21 9.81
N ASN A 347 15.10 11.51 10.04
CA ASN A 347 16.21 12.26 9.45
C ASN A 347 17.57 11.83 9.97
N HIS A 348 17.66 11.27 11.18
CA HIS A 348 18.91 10.78 11.75
C HIS A 348 19.29 9.40 11.21
N TYR A 349 18.36 8.44 11.24
CA TYR A 349 18.66 7.05 10.92
C TYR A 349 18.45 6.69 9.45
N LEU A 350 17.53 7.36 8.75
CA LEU A 350 17.04 6.92 7.45
C LEU A 350 17.52 7.82 6.29
N TRP A 351 18.20 8.93 6.56
CA TRP A 351 18.73 9.82 5.52
C TRP A 351 20.23 9.62 5.30
N ASP A 352 20.64 9.45 4.06
CA ASP A 352 22.06 9.43 3.67
C ASP A 352 22.45 10.75 2.99
N ASN A 353 23.28 11.56 3.66
CA ASN A 353 23.75 12.85 3.13
C ASN A 353 24.63 12.71 1.88
N LYS A 354 25.36 11.60 1.73
CA LYS A 354 26.30 11.40 0.61
C LYS A 354 25.55 10.90 -0.62
N ALA A 355 24.63 9.97 -0.44
CA ALA A 355 23.82 9.43 -1.53
C ALA A 355 22.69 10.38 -1.94
N GLY A 356 22.18 11.18 -0.99
CA GLY A 356 21.07 12.10 -1.24
C GLY A 356 19.71 11.39 -1.37
N TYR A 357 19.49 10.35 -0.58
CA TYR A 357 18.27 9.56 -0.54
C TYR A 357 17.89 9.22 0.90
N TYR A 358 16.60 8.93 1.10
CA TYR A 358 16.18 8.17 2.27
C TYR A 358 16.24 6.67 1.96
N PHE A 359 16.80 5.90 2.89
CA PHE A 359 16.97 4.46 2.83
C PHE A 359 16.38 3.80 4.08
N ASP A 360 16.19 2.48 4.01
CA ASP A 360 15.80 1.69 5.18
C ASP A 360 17.04 1.34 6.01
N TYR A 361 16.89 1.32 7.33
CA TYR A 361 17.99 1.10 8.25
C TYR A 361 17.94 -0.30 8.86
N ASN A 362 19.00 -1.09 8.67
CA ASN A 362 19.15 -2.37 9.34
C ASN A 362 19.62 -2.13 10.79
N PHE A 363 18.78 -2.43 11.76
CA PHE A 363 19.09 -2.15 13.16
C PHE A 363 20.01 -3.20 13.81
N LYS A 364 20.25 -4.35 13.16
CA LYS A 364 21.20 -5.38 13.58
C LYS A 364 22.63 -5.03 13.16
N THR A 365 22.81 -4.71 11.88
CA THR A 365 24.12 -4.34 11.31
C THR A 365 24.46 -2.86 11.51
N LYS A 366 23.47 -2.05 11.90
CA LYS A 366 23.57 -0.59 12.08
C LYS A 366 23.97 0.14 10.80
N GLN A 367 23.40 -0.29 9.68
CA GLN A 367 23.72 0.25 8.36
C GLN A 367 22.45 0.59 7.57
N LEU A 368 22.52 1.67 6.81
CA LEU A 368 21.55 1.95 5.76
C LEU A 368 21.69 0.92 4.64
N ARG A 369 20.56 0.52 4.05
CA ARG A 369 20.54 -0.30 2.85
C ARG A 369 20.46 0.59 1.61
N PRO A 370 21.51 0.66 0.77
CA PRO A 370 21.57 1.56 -0.40
C PRO A 370 20.74 1.03 -1.59
N TYR A 371 19.46 0.74 -1.36
CA TYR A 371 18.51 0.28 -2.37
C TYR A 371 17.59 1.45 -2.74
N ILE A 372 17.88 2.12 -3.86
CA ILE A 372 17.12 3.29 -4.31
C ILE A 372 15.70 2.85 -4.67
N TYR A 373 14.73 3.38 -3.92
CA TYR A 373 13.32 2.99 -3.96
C TYR A 373 12.41 4.21 -3.87
N ALA A 374 11.25 4.19 -4.53
CA ALA A 374 10.35 5.34 -4.62
C ALA A 374 9.79 5.81 -3.27
N THR A 375 9.86 4.98 -2.23
CA THR A 375 9.50 5.39 -0.85
C THR A 375 10.37 6.51 -0.32
N THR A 376 11.51 6.82 -0.96
CA THR A 376 12.34 8.00 -0.65
C THR A 376 11.59 9.32 -0.74
N PHE A 377 10.45 9.39 -1.45
CA PHE A 377 9.63 10.60 -1.55
C PHE A 377 8.55 10.70 -0.45
N TYR A 378 8.35 9.66 0.37
CA TYR A 378 7.37 9.70 1.46
C TYR A 378 7.66 10.82 2.47
N PRO A 379 8.93 11.06 2.89
CA PRO A 379 9.27 12.21 3.76
C PRO A 379 8.88 13.57 3.17
N LEU A 380 8.88 13.73 1.84
CA LEU A 380 8.37 14.93 1.19
C LEU A 380 6.85 15.01 1.33
N TRP A 381 6.12 13.94 1.04
CA TRP A 381 4.67 13.93 1.19
C TRP A 381 4.21 14.29 2.62
N ALA A 382 4.89 13.74 3.62
CA ALA A 382 4.59 14.01 5.02
C ALA A 382 5.11 15.37 5.54
N GLY A 383 6.03 16.03 4.84
CA GLY A 383 6.62 17.29 5.29
C GLY A 383 7.74 17.15 6.33
N ILE A 384 8.48 16.04 6.33
CA ILE A 384 9.56 15.73 7.27
C ILE A 384 10.92 16.28 6.80
N ALA A 385 11.17 16.25 5.50
CA ALA A 385 12.45 16.64 4.93
C ALA A 385 12.73 18.15 5.10
N SER A 386 14.00 18.50 5.19
CA SER A 386 14.46 19.87 5.00
C SER A 386 14.39 20.27 3.52
N LYS A 387 14.50 21.58 3.23
CA LYS A 387 14.60 22.08 1.85
C LYS A 387 15.82 21.51 1.12
N ASP A 388 16.95 21.34 1.82
CA ASP A 388 18.18 20.80 1.23
C ASP A 388 18.03 19.31 0.89
N GLN A 389 17.41 18.52 1.78
CA GLN A 389 17.07 17.13 1.51
C GLN A 389 16.10 17.02 0.32
N ALA A 390 15.08 17.88 0.25
CA ALA A 390 14.15 17.92 -0.88
C ALA A 390 14.86 18.28 -2.20
N GLN A 391 15.77 19.26 -2.18
CA GLN A 391 16.56 19.63 -3.35
C GLN A 391 17.50 18.49 -3.78
N SER A 392 18.09 17.77 -2.82
CA SER A 392 18.92 16.61 -3.08
C SER A 392 18.12 15.49 -3.76
N LEU A 393 16.93 15.16 -3.25
CA LEU A 393 16.02 14.21 -3.88
C LEU A 393 15.59 14.64 -5.30
N VAL A 394 15.37 15.94 -5.53
CA VAL A 394 15.06 16.48 -6.85
C VAL A 394 16.22 16.31 -7.83
N ASN A 395 17.46 16.57 -7.40
CA ASN A 395 18.65 16.38 -8.22
C ASN A 395 18.84 14.89 -8.60
N ASN A 396 18.43 14.00 -7.71
CA ASN A 396 18.54 12.56 -7.81
C ASN A 396 17.31 11.87 -8.44
N LEU A 397 16.21 12.61 -8.67
CA LEU A 397 14.97 12.15 -9.28
C LEU A 397 15.16 11.42 -10.63
N PRO A 398 16.08 11.83 -11.53
CA PRO A 398 16.26 11.17 -12.82
C PRO A 398 16.57 9.67 -12.74
N VAL A 399 17.09 9.16 -11.61
CA VAL A 399 17.38 7.74 -11.42
C VAL A 399 16.10 6.89 -11.37
N LEU A 400 14.99 7.43 -10.88
CA LEU A 400 13.69 6.75 -10.78
C LEU A 400 12.69 7.22 -11.84
N LEU A 401 12.94 8.37 -12.48
CA LEU A 401 12.01 8.96 -13.45
C LEU A 401 12.15 8.32 -14.83
N SER A 402 11.06 7.77 -15.32
CA SER A 402 10.95 7.13 -16.62
C SER A 402 9.96 7.86 -17.54
N GLY A 403 9.83 7.41 -18.80
CA GLY A 403 8.88 7.94 -19.78
C GLY A 403 7.43 7.88 -19.29
N GLY A 404 7.06 6.82 -18.58
CA GLY A 404 5.70 6.57 -18.11
C GLY A 404 5.40 6.90 -16.66
N GLY A 405 6.32 7.54 -15.92
CA GLY A 405 6.17 7.84 -14.50
C GLY A 405 7.41 7.40 -13.71
N LEU A 406 7.25 7.22 -12.41
CA LEU A 406 8.31 6.73 -11.52
C LEU A 406 8.36 5.22 -11.48
N LEU A 407 9.56 4.69 -11.60
CA LEU A 407 9.88 3.30 -11.27
C LEU A 407 9.74 3.09 -9.76
N THR A 408 9.33 1.89 -9.37
CA THR A 408 9.33 1.47 -7.96
C THR A 408 10.73 1.45 -7.36
N SER A 409 11.71 0.96 -8.12
CA SER A 409 13.14 0.97 -7.82
C SER A 409 13.95 1.14 -9.11
N CYS A 410 15.28 1.28 -9.02
CA CYS A 410 16.15 1.28 -10.21
C CYS A 410 16.66 -0.12 -10.61
N TYR A 411 16.16 -1.20 -9.99
CA TYR A 411 16.67 -2.56 -10.17
C TYR A 411 15.64 -3.46 -10.84
N ILE A 412 16.05 -4.23 -11.86
CA ILE A 412 15.19 -5.23 -12.51
C ILE A 412 15.46 -6.58 -11.86
N GLN A 413 14.51 -7.05 -11.04
CA GLN A 413 14.69 -8.21 -10.17
C GLN A 413 13.75 -9.38 -10.49
N GLY A 414 12.92 -9.25 -11.54
CA GLY A 414 11.92 -10.27 -11.89
C GLY A 414 10.77 -10.36 -10.88
N VAL A 415 10.54 -9.30 -10.09
CA VAL A 415 9.47 -9.20 -9.09
C VAL A 415 8.60 -7.97 -9.37
N GLN A 416 7.40 -7.92 -8.78
CA GLN A 416 6.39 -6.94 -9.18
C GLN A 416 6.59 -5.55 -8.58
N TRP A 417 7.21 -5.45 -7.40
CA TRP A 417 7.51 -4.19 -6.72
C TRP A 417 8.97 -3.77 -6.92
N ASP A 418 9.41 -3.76 -8.17
CA ASP A 418 10.73 -3.30 -8.63
C ASP A 418 10.63 -2.83 -10.08
N ALA A 419 11.72 -2.31 -10.67
CA ALA A 419 11.73 -1.98 -12.09
C ALA A 419 11.37 -3.22 -12.95
N PRO A 420 10.66 -3.04 -14.08
CA PRO A 420 10.32 -1.77 -14.73
C PRO A 420 8.98 -1.16 -14.29
N PHE A 421 8.38 -1.68 -13.21
CA PHE A 421 7.02 -1.34 -12.86
C PHE A 421 6.92 -0.01 -12.10
N GLY A 422 5.82 0.69 -12.33
CA GLY A 422 5.35 1.82 -11.54
C GLY A 422 3.93 1.58 -11.06
N TRP A 423 3.68 2.00 -9.81
CA TRP A 423 2.44 1.74 -9.09
C TRP A 423 1.80 3.05 -8.67
N ALA A 424 0.49 3.17 -8.84
CA ALA A 424 -0.26 4.40 -8.58
C ALA A 424 0.02 5.01 -7.19
N PRO A 425 0.07 4.25 -6.08
CA PRO A 425 0.46 4.77 -4.76
C PRO A 425 1.79 5.52 -4.74
N LEU A 426 2.83 4.94 -5.36
CA LEU A 426 4.18 5.51 -5.35
C LEU A 426 4.26 6.79 -6.18
N GLN A 427 3.49 6.86 -7.26
CA GLN A 427 3.34 8.11 -8.03
C GLN A 427 2.70 9.18 -7.14
N TYR A 428 1.61 8.85 -6.44
CA TYR A 428 0.87 9.78 -5.59
C TYR A 428 1.78 10.41 -4.54
N PHE A 429 2.52 9.59 -3.77
CA PHE A 429 3.40 10.11 -2.73
C PHE A 429 4.48 11.03 -3.30
N ALA A 430 5.08 10.69 -4.44
CA ALA A 430 6.10 11.54 -5.04
C ALA A 430 5.53 12.85 -5.59
N VAL A 431 4.41 12.81 -6.30
CA VAL A 431 3.77 14.01 -6.87
C VAL A 431 3.38 14.98 -5.77
N PHE A 432 2.64 14.52 -4.76
CA PHE A 432 2.18 15.40 -3.68
C PHE A 432 3.30 15.77 -2.69
N GLY A 433 4.35 14.96 -2.58
CA GLY A 433 5.57 15.33 -1.88
C GLY A 433 6.33 16.46 -2.56
N LEU A 434 6.55 16.36 -3.88
CA LEU A 434 7.21 17.41 -4.65
C LEU A 434 6.40 18.70 -4.68
N ASP A 435 5.09 18.61 -4.85
CA ASP A 435 4.18 19.77 -4.83
C ASP A 435 4.24 20.51 -3.49
N ARG A 436 4.22 19.78 -2.36
CA ARG A 436 4.35 20.33 -1.00
C ARG A 436 5.61 21.19 -0.81
N TYR A 437 6.70 20.84 -1.49
CA TYR A 437 7.99 21.55 -1.41
C TYR A 437 8.17 22.61 -2.51
N GLY A 438 7.13 22.87 -3.31
CA GLY A 438 7.15 23.91 -4.34
C GLY A 438 7.71 23.45 -5.69
N TYR A 439 8.06 22.17 -5.86
CA TYR A 439 8.53 21.60 -7.12
C TYR A 439 7.37 21.25 -8.07
N LYS A 440 6.42 22.18 -8.22
CA LYS A 440 5.15 21.98 -8.93
C LYS A 440 5.32 21.47 -10.36
N LYS A 441 6.31 21.98 -11.09
CA LYS A 441 6.60 21.56 -12.47
C LYS A 441 7.02 20.08 -12.55
N LEU A 442 7.81 19.61 -11.59
CA LEU A 442 8.24 18.20 -11.54
C LEU A 442 7.08 17.30 -11.09
N ALA A 443 6.30 17.74 -10.10
CA ALA A 443 5.08 17.04 -9.69
C ALA A 443 4.12 16.85 -10.88
N LEU A 444 3.88 17.91 -11.65
CA LEU A 444 3.07 17.85 -12.86
C LEU A 444 3.68 16.98 -13.96
N ASP A 445 5.00 16.99 -14.15
CA ASP A 445 5.66 16.13 -15.14
C ASP A 445 5.42 14.64 -14.82
N ILE A 446 5.63 14.23 -13.56
CA ILE A 446 5.38 12.84 -13.12
C ILE A 446 3.91 12.48 -13.30
N ALA A 447 2.98 13.34 -12.85
CA ALA A 447 1.55 13.10 -12.99
C ALA A 447 1.15 12.92 -14.46
N ASN A 448 1.62 13.82 -15.34
CA ASN A 448 1.34 13.74 -16.78
C ASN A 448 1.91 12.47 -17.43
N ARG A 449 3.13 12.05 -17.07
CA ARG A 449 3.74 10.81 -17.60
C ARG A 449 2.92 9.58 -17.22
N PHE A 450 2.50 9.50 -15.96
CA PHE A 450 1.69 8.39 -15.49
C PHE A 450 0.29 8.38 -16.10
N VAL A 451 -0.38 9.54 -16.18
CA VAL A 451 -1.67 9.69 -16.88
C VAL A 451 -1.56 9.27 -18.34
N LYS A 452 -0.51 9.67 -19.07
CA LYS A 452 -0.28 9.24 -20.45
C LYS A 452 -0.11 7.71 -20.57
N THR A 453 0.54 7.08 -19.59
CA THR A 453 0.68 5.62 -19.56
C THR A 453 -0.66 4.94 -19.34
N ILE A 454 -1.50 5.47 -18.43
CA ILE A 454 -2.87 5.00 -18.21
C ILE A 454 -3.70 5.17 -19.48
N HIS A 455 -3.64 6.32 -20.14
CA HIS A 455 -4.39 6.61 -21.37
C HIS A 455 -4.02 5.63 -22.48
N LYS A 456 -2.73 5.40 -22.72
CA LYS A 456 -2.27 4.43 -23.72
C LYS A 456 -2.76 3.01 -23.41
N GLY A 457 -2.68 2.60 -22.15
CA GLY A 457 -3.22 1.30 -21.71
C GLY A 457 -4.74 1.19 -21.87
N PHE A 458 -5.47 2.27 -21.61
CA PHE A 458 -6.92 2.31 -21.75
C PHE A 458 -7.35 2.31 -23.23
N GLN A 459 -6.64 2.98 -24.12
CA GLN A 459 -6.90 2.90 -25.56
C GLN A 459 -6.71 1.48 -26.11
N GLU A 460 -5.78 0.73 -25.53
CA GLU A 460 -5.50 -0.65 -25.93
C GLU A 460 -6.54 -1.65 -25.39
N ALA A 461 -6.94 -1.51 -24.13
CA ALA A 461 -7.69 -2.54 -23.42
C ALA A 461 -9.06 -2.10 -22.86
N HIS A 462 -9.42 -0.82 -22.99
CA HIS A 462 -10.65 -0.21 -22.46
C HIS A 462 -10.88 -0.48 -20.96
N THR A 463 -9.80 -0.60 -20.20
CA THR A 463 -9.81 -0.89 -18.76
C THR A 463 -8.57 -0.32 -18.08
N LEU A 464 -8.61 -0.14 -16.76
CA LEU A 464 -7.47 0.28 -15.93
C LEU A 464 -6.83 -0.93 -15.25
N PHE A 465 -5.57 -0.81 -14.83
CA PHE A 465 -4.78 -1.93 -14.31
C PHE A 465 -4.16 -1.63 -12.94
N GLU A 466 -3.80 -2.70 -12.24
CA GLU A 466 -3.10 -2.68 -10.96
C GLU A 466 -1.75 -1.95 -11.03
N LYS A 467 -0.94 -2.26 -12.05
CA LYS A 467 0.42 -1.75 -12.23
C LYS A 467 0.75 -1.54 -13.70
N TYR A 468 1.78 -0.74 -13.98
CA TYR A 468 2.19 -0.40 -15.34
C TYR A 468 3.69 -0.55 -15.51
N ASP A 469 4.16 -1.02 -16.67
CA ASP A 469 5.55 -0.84 -17.07
C ASP A 469 5.74 0.62 -17.49
N VAL A 470 6.39 1.39 -16.62
CA VAL A 470 6.62 2.82 -16.83
C VAL A 470 7.88 3.10 -17.65
N GLN A 471 8.70 2.09 -17.96
CA GLN A 471 9.79 2.21 -18.93
C GLN A 471 9.24 2.24 -20.35
N ASN A 472 8.34 1.32 -20.66
CA ASN A 472 7.80 1.13 -22.00
C ASN A 472 6.41 1.75 -22.19
N MET A 473 5.85 2.37 -21.14
CA MET A 473 4.48 2.89 -21.10
C MET A 473 3.48 1.81 -21.58
N SER A 474 3.40 0.72 -20.83
CA SER A 474 2.65 -0.48 -21.23
C SER A 474 1.92 -1.14 -20.05
N ILE A 475 0.80 -1.80 -20.37
CA ILE A 475 0.01 -2.63 -19.44
C ILE A 475 0.53 -4.07 -19.32
N HIS A 476 1.46 -4.46 -20.20
CA HIS A 476 1.98 -5.82 -20.31
C HIS A 476 3.02 -6.16 -19.25
N THR A 477 2.73 -7.20 -18.47
CA THR A 477 3.57 -7.73 -17.38
C THR A 477 4.19 -9.08 -17.73
N GLU A 478 3.85 -9.65 -18.88
CA GLU A 478 4.29 -10.97 -19.33
C GLU A 478 5.81 -11.04 -19.44
N ASN A 479 6.39 -12.18 -19.03
CA ASN A 479 7.83 -12.47 -19.05
C ASN A 479 8.72 -11.51 -18.22
N LYS A 480 8.14 -10.56 -17.47
CA LYS A 480 8.88 -9.62 -16.61
C LYS A 480 8.83 -10.02 -15.13
N ILE A 481 7.81 -10.77 -14.73
CA ILE A 481 7.65 -11.28 -13.36
C ILE A 481 7.96 -12.77 -13.35
N GLN A 482 9.02 -13.14 -12.64
CA GLN A 482 9.50 -14.52 -12.51
C GLN A 482 8.95 -15.21 -11.27
N TYR A 483 8.84 -14.47 -10.16
CA TYR A 483 8.58 -15.05 -8.84
C TYR A 483 7.15 -14.87 -8.32
N SER A 484 6.44 -13.78 -8.67
CA SER A 484 5.03 -13.56 -8.27
C SER A 484 4.05 -13.98 -9.38
N TYR A 485 2.75 -13.74 -9.18
CA TYR A 485 1.75 -13.87 -10.24
C TYR A 485 2.07 -12.90 -11.39
N ASN A 486 1.93 -13.39 -12.61
CA ASN A 486 2.33 -12.69 -13.83
C ASN A 486 1.17 -11.88 -14.46
N THR A 487 -0.06 -12.08 -14.00
CA THR A 487 -1.24 -11.40 -14.53
C THR A 487 -1.38 -9.99 -13.97
N ASN A 488 -1.79 -9.05 -14.83
CA ASN A 488 -2.11 -7.69 -14.42
C ASN A 488 -3.62 -7.59 -14.13
N VAL A 489 -3.99 -7.20 -12.91
CA VAL A 489 -5.39 -7.20 -12.48
C VAL A 489 -6.13 -5.97 -13.03
N VAL A 490 -7.32 -6.18 -13.59
CA VAL A 490 -8.14 -5.14 -14.24
C VAL A 490 -9.07 -4.38 -13.28
N GLY A 491 -9.44 -3.16 -13.66
CA GLY A 491 -10.41 -2.28 -12.97
C GLY A 491 -9.91 -1.61 -11.69
N PHE A 492 -8.60 -1.58 -11.45
CA PHE A 492 -8.05 -1.51 -10.10
C PHE A 492 -8.26 -0.18 -9.34
N GLY A 493 -8.82 -0.27 -8.13
CA GLY A 493 -9.35 0.83 -7.34
C GLY A 493 -8.37 1.96 -7.01
N TRP A 494 -7.11 1.64 -6.66
CA TRP A 494 -6.13 2.70 -6.41
C TRP A 494 -5.75 3.51 -7.67
N THR A 495 -5.88 2.92 -8.86
CA THR A 495 -5.41 3.50 -10.13
C THR A 495 -6.49 4.47 -10.55
N ASN A 496 -7.74 4.03 -10.43
CA ASN A 496 -8.92 4.86 -10.56
C ASN A 496 -8.81 6.10 -9.65
N GLY A 497 -8.53 5.90 -8.36
CA GLY A 497 -8.44 6.99 -7.39
C GLY A 497 -7.31 7.98 -7.66
N VAL A 498 -6.09 7.49 -7.87
CA VAL A 498 -4.91 8.34 -8.16
C VAL A 498 -5.07 9.05 -9.50
N TYR A 499 -5.63 8.39 -10.51
CA TYR A 499 -5.92 9.02 -11.80
C TYR A 499 -6.79 10.25 -11.64
N LEU A 500 -7.92 10.15 -10.92
CA LEU A 500 -8.83 11.28 -10.72
C LEU A 500 -8.15 12.44 -9.99
N VAL A 501 -7.36 12.13 -8.97
CA VAL A 501 -6.61 13.13 -8.22
C VAL A 501 -5.56 13.82 -9.10
N PHE A 502 -4.87 13.08 -9.97
CA PHE A 502 -3.91 13.65 -10.93
C PHE A 502 -4.59 14.49 -11.99
N MET A 503 -5.74 14.06 -12.52
CA MET A 503 -6.50 14.86 -13.47
C MET A 503 -6.95 16.19 -12.86
N ARG A 504 -7.40 16.20 -11.59
CA ARG A 504 -7.69 17.46 -10.88
C ARG A 504 -6.46 18.35 -10.80
N LEU A 505 -5.30 17.80 -10.41
CA LEU A 505 -4.05 18.55 -10.29
C LEU A 505 -3.61 19.17 -11.63
N ILE A 506 -3.67 18.38 -12.71
CA ILE A 506 -3.30 18.80 -14.07
C ILE A 506 -4.26 19.88 -14.58
N ASN A 507 -5.57 19.74 -14.36
CA ASN A 507 -6.57 20.70 -14.83
C ASN A 507 -6.57 22.02 -14.04
N ALA A 508 -6.04 22.03 -12.82
CA ALA A 508 -5.92 23.23 -11.98
C ALA A 508 -4.65 24.05 -12.25
N SER A 509 -3.74 23.54 -13.09
CA SER A 509 -2.45 24.16 -13.42
C SER A 509 -2.51 24.88 -14.77
#